data_AF-A0A7K1AY28-F1
#
_entry.id   AF-A0A7K1AY28-F1
#
_cell.length_a   1.000
_cell.length_b   1.000
_cell.length_c   1.000
_cell.angle_alpha   90.00
_cell.angle_beta   90.00
_cell.angle_gamma   90.00
#
_symmetry.space_group_name_H-M   'P 1'
#
loop_
_entity.id
_entity.type
_entity.pdbx_description
1 polymer ?
#
loop_
_entity_poly.entity_id
_entity_poly.type
_entity_poly.pdbx_seq_one_letter_code
_entity_poly.pdbx_strand_id
1 'polypeptide(L)'
;MVTEVQRVIKALLGYGASLPKELMLYVKNMVFLDGAISRLAPDLDILGEVANISMMFAQRHGDRLGKELGVDPDAVAFDMSGVKASLGLEDNVDRMTYKELQARRDLIQKRMRDHVGH
;
A
#
# COMPACT_ATOMS: atom_id res chain seq x y z
N MET A 1 -5.81 -8.54 0.44
CA MET A 1 -5.82 -7.11 0.80
C MET A 1 -7.22 -6.52 0.87
N VAL A 2 -7.93 -6.29 -0.24
CA VAL A 2 -9.28 -5.68 -0.22
C VAL A 2 -10.23 -6.36 0.76
N THR A 3 -10.32 -7.68 0.70
CA THR A 3 -11.22 -8.46 1.56
C THR A 3 -10.80 -8.42 3.03
N GLU A 4 -9.50 -8.33 3.31
CA GLU A 4 -8.95 -8.21 4.66
C GLU A 4 -9.20 -6.81 5.24
N VAL A 5 -8.94 -5.76 4.47
CA VAL A 5 -9.23 -4.37 4.85
C VAL A 5 -10.73 -4.19 5.09
N GLN A 6 -11.57 -4.70 4.19
CA GLN A 6 -13.02 -4.71 4.39
C GLN A 6 -13.43 -5.48 5.64
N ARG A 7 -12.79 -6.63 5.94
CA ARG A 7 -13.08 -7.43 7.13
C ARG A 7 -12.70 -6.69 8.40
N VAL A 8 -11.51 -6.11 8.47
CA VAL A 8 -11.02 -5.35 9.62
C VAL A 8 -11.91 -4.13 9.86
N ILE A 9 -12.24 -3.38 8.81
CA ILE A 9 -13.11 -2.20 8.94
C ILE A 9 -14.51 -2.59 9.37
N LYS A 10 -15.08 -3.67 8.83
CA LYS A 10 -16.36 -4.20 9.30
C LYS A 10 -16.31 -4.62 10.76
N ALA A 11 -15.23 -5.25 11.20
CA ALA A 11 -15.04 -5.61 12.60
C ALA A 11 -14.97 -4.37 13.49
N LEU A 12 -14.17 -3.37 13.11
CA LEU A 12 -14.05 -2.10 13.85
C LEU A 12 -15.39 -1.36 13.96
N LEU A 13 -16.15 -1.27 12.87
CA LEU A 13 -17.50 -0.70 12.87
C LEU A 13 -18.45 -1.52 13.77
N GLY A 14 -18.33 -2.85 13.76
CA GLY A 14 -19.08 -3.75 14.63
C GLY A 14 -18.76 -3.60 16.13
N TYR A 15 -17.53 -3.18 16.47
CA TYR A 15 -17.10 -2.83 17.83
C TYR A 15 -17.45 -1.39 18.24
N GLY A 16 -18.19 -0.66 17.41
CA GLY A 16 -18.66 0.70 17.73
C GLY A 16 -17.71 1.82 17.31
N ALA A 17 -16.65 1.54 16.54
CA ALA A 17 -15.84 2.60 15.95
C ALA A 17 -16.70 3.43 14.97
N SER A 18 -16.64 4.76 15.08
CA SER A 18 -17.27 5.66 14.11
C SER A 18 -16.23 6.12 13.10
N LEU A 19 -16.40 5.71 11.84
CA LEU A 19 -15.60 6.19 10.72
C LEU A 19 -16.37 7.32 10.02
N PRO A 20 -15.85 8.56 10.01
CA PRO A 20 -16.37 9.64 9.18
C PRO A 20 -16.48 9.21 7.71
N LYS A 21 -17.41 9.83 6.97
CA LYS A 21 -17.70 9.44 5.58
C LYS A 21 -16.47 9.58 4.68
N GLU A 22 -15.62 10.54 4.97
CA GLU A 22 -14.38 10.85 4.25
C GLU A 22 -13.37 9.70 4.38
N LEU A 23 -13.21 9.14 5.58
CA LEU A 23 -12.33 7.98 5.81
C LEU A 23 -12.88 6.72 5.15
N MET A 24 -14.20 6.53 5.17
CA MET A 24 -14.86 5.42 4.47
C MET A 24 -14.66 5.53 2.94
N LEU A 25 -14.77 6.74 2.39
CA LEU A 25 -14.53 7.01 0.97
C LEU A 25 -13.07 6.73 0.60
N TYR A 26 -12.12 7.14 1.45
CA TYR A 26 -10.70 6.86 1.25
C TYR A 26 -10.43 5.35 1.15
N VAL A 27 -10.95 4.57 2.10
CA VAL A 27 -10.85 3.10 2.08
C VAL A 27 -11.47 2.53 0.80
N LYS A 28 -12.67 3.00 0.44
CA LYS A 28 -13.36 2.52 -0.76
C LYS A 28 -12.55 2.80 -2.03
N ASN A 29 -11.94 3.97 -2.12
CA ASN A 29 -11.09 4.35 -3.24
C ASN A 29 -9.82 3.48 -3.30
N MET A 30 -9.17 3.22 -2.17
CA MET A 30 -8.02 2.30 -2.13
C MET A 30 -8.40 0.89 -2.58
N VAL A 31 -9.55 0.40 -2.12
CA VAL A 31 -10.07 -0.92 -2.52
C VAL A 31 -10.38 -1.00 -4.01
N PHE A 32 -11.00 0.05 -4.55
CA PHE A 32 -11.31 0.14 -5.98
C PHE A 32 -10.04 0.17 -6.82
N LEU A 33 -9.06 0.98 -6.43
CA LEU A 33 -7.79 1.11 -7.12
C LEU A 33 -7.03 -0.22 -7.16
N ASP A 34 -6.97 -0.94 -6.03
CA ASP A 34 -6.36 -2.28 -5.94
C ASP A 34 -7.00 -3.25 -6.95
N GLY A 35 -8.33 -3.30 -6.99
CA GLY A 35 -9.07 -4.13 -7.95
C GLY A 35 -8.88 -3.70 -9.42
N ALA A 36 -8.80 -2.40 -9.68
CA ALA A 36 -8.58 -1.86 -11.02
C ALA A 36 -7.17 -2.21 -11.53
N ILE A 37 -6.13 -2.05 -10.71
CA ILE A 37 -4.75 -2.42 -11.07
C ILE A 37 -4.66 -3.92 -11.33
N SER A 38 -5.24 -4.75 -10.46
CA SER A 38 -5.28 -6.21 -10.63
C SER A 38 -5.86 -6.63 -11.99
N ARG A 39 -6.88 -5.92 -12.47
CA ARG A 39 -7.57 -6.26 -13.72
C ARG A 39 -6.97 -5.61 -14.97
N LEU A 40 -6.54 -4.36 -14.87
CA LEU A 40 -6.17 -3.53 -16.03
C LEU A 40 -4.66 -3.39 -16.23
N ALA A 41 -3.88 -3.52 -15.15
CA ALA A 41 -2.43 -3.34 -15.18
C ALA A 41 -1.71 -4.39 -14.32
N PRO A 42 -1.93 -5.71 -14.56
CA PRO A 42 -1.34 -6.76 -13.74
C PRO A 42 0.20 -6.78 -13.80
N ASP A 43 0.78 -6.35 -14.92
CA ASP A 43 2.22 -6.32 -15.16
C ASP A 43 2.86 -4.98 -14.76
N LEU A 44 2.10 -4.09 -14.11
CA LEU A 44 2.62 -2.83 -13.55
C LEU A 44 3.70 -3.13 -12.52
N ASP A 45 4.89 -2.54 -12.71
CA ASP A 45 5.95 -2.57 -11.71
C ASP A 45 5.59 -1.62 -10.55
N ILE A 46 5.23 -2.19 -9.42
CA ILE A 46 4.75 -1.44 -8.26
C ILE A 46 5.89 -0.69 -7.58
N LEU A 47 7.11 -1.24 -7.56
CA LEU A 47 8.25 -0.54 -6.95
C LEU A 47 8.65 0.67 -7.78
N GLY A 48 8.71 0.51 -9.10
CA GLY A 48 8.97 1.62 -10.03
C GLY A 48 7.88 2.69 -9.97
N GLU A 49 6.61 2.31 -9.94
CA GLU A 49 5.50 3.26 -9.88
C GLU A 49 5.47 4.05 -8.57
N VAL A 50 5.72 3.40 -7.43
CA VAL A 50 5.81 4.11 -6.13
C VAL A 50 6.97 5.11 -6.15
N ALA A 51 8.14 4.74 -6.69
CA ALA A 51 9.26 5.67 -6.82
C ALA A 51 8.87 6.89 -7.68
N ASN A 52 8.23 6.64 -8.82
CA ASN A 52 7.81 7.69 -9.75
C ASN A 52 6.81 8.67 -9.11
N ILE A 53 5.77 8.14 -8.44
CA ILE A 53 4.78 8.96 -7.74
C ILE A 53 5.42 9.76 -6.61
N SER A 54 6.31 9.15 -5.81
CA SER A 54 7.01 9.84 -4.73
C SER A 54 7.86 11.00 -5.25
N MET A 55 8.60 10.79 -6.35
CA MET A 55 9.37 11.87 -6.99
C MET A 55 8.46 12.99 -7.51
N MET A 56 7.38 12.65 -8.20
CA MET A 56 6.40 13.63 -8.68
C MET A 56 5.79 14.44 -7.54
N PHE A 57 5.47 13.77 -6.43
CA PHE A 57 4.90 14.39 -5.25
C PHE A 57 5.88 15.33 -4.58
N ALA A 58 7.14 14.92 -4.39
CA ALA A 58 8.21 15.77 -3.87
C ALA A 58 8.41 17.01 -4.76
N GLN A 59 8.45 16.84 -6.08
CA GLN A 59 8.62 17.96 -7.01
C GLN A 59 7.46 18.96 -6.99
N ARG A 60 6.21 18.49 -6.89
CA ARG A 60 5.04 19.38 -6.90
C ARG A 60 4.70 19.99 -5.56
N HIS A 61 4.97 19.27 -4.47
CA HIS A 61 4.43 19.59 -3.15
C HIS A 61 5.50 19.70 -2.06
N GLY A 62 6.76 19.37 -2.32
CA GLY A 62 7.85 19.40 -1.33
C GLY A 62 8.00 20.73 -0.62
N ASP A 63 8.06 21.84 -1.38
CA ASP A 63 8.17 23.20 -0.83
C ASP A 63 7.00 23.58 0.09
N ARG A 64 5.80 23.11 -0.26
CA ARG A 64 4.60 23.39 0.51
C ARG A 64 4.55 22.52 1.77
N LEU A 65 4.87 21.24 1.62
CA LEU A 65 4.91 20.27 2.72
C LEU A 65 5.94 20.65 3.77
N GLY A 66 7.16 21.05 3.36
CA GLY A 66 8.17 21.45 4.33
C GLY A 66 7.77 22.70 5.13
N LYS A 67 7.07 23.65 4.50
CA LYS A 67 6.49 24.82 5.18
C LYS A 67 5.36 24.46 6.14
N GLU A 68 4.44 23.57 5.73
CA GLU A 68 3.26 23.20 6.52
C GLU A 68 3.59 22.21 7.65
N LEU A 69 4.57 21.33 7.45
CA LEU A 69 4.97 20.30 8.43
C LEU A 69 6.14 20.75 9.32
N GLY A 70 6.81 21.87 9.00
CA GLY A 70 8.00 22.34 9.72
C GLY A 70 9.20 21.41 9.56
N VAL A 71 9.22 20.61 8.50
CA VAL A 71 10.30 19.68 8.17
C VAL A 71 11.10 20.28 7.01
N ASP A 72 12.42 20.14 7.05
CA ASP A 72 13.27 20.54 5.94
C ASP A 72 12.86 19.76 4.66
N PRO A 73 12.41 20.44 3.58
CA PRO A 73 12.05 19.80 2.32
C PRO A 73 13.16 18.89 1.78
N ASP A 74 14.42 19.25 2.00
CA ASP A 74 15.59 18.51 1.53
C ASP A 74 15.92 17.30 2.43
N ALA A 75 15.34 17.24 3.64
CA ALA A 75 15.50 16.12 4.56
C ALA A 75 14.44 15.01 4.35
N VAL A 76 13.40 15.25 3.56
CA VAL A 76 12.37 14.24 3.25
C VAL A 76 12.88 13.33 2.12
N ALA A 77 13.75 12.39 2.48
CA ALA A 77 14.21 11.36 1.56
C ALA A 77 13.16 10.23 1.46
N PHE A 78 12.82 9.84 0.23
CA PHE A 78 11.98 8.67 0.00
C PHE A 78 12.76 7.39 0.32
N ASP A 79 12.29 6.63 1.31
CA ASP A 79 12.89 5.36 1.73
C ASP A 79 12.27 4.17 1.00
N MET A 80 12.98 3.67 -0.02
CA MET A 80 12.55 2.49 -0.77
C MET A 80 12.70 1.20 0.05
N SER A 81 13.62 1.15 1.03
CA SER A 81 13.80 -0.06 1.86
C SER A 81 12.58 -0.31 2.73
N GLY A 82 12.04 0.74 3.36
CA GLY A 82 10.77 0.67 4.11
C GLY A 82 9.60 0.22 3.24
N VAL A 83 9.52 0.68 1.99
CA VAL A 83 8.49 0.23 1.03
C VAL A 83 8.64 -1.26 0.72
N LYS A 84 9.84 -1.73 0.39
CA LYS A 84 10.12 -3.16 0.16
C LYS A 84 9.75 -4.01 1.38
N ALA A 85 10.15 -3.59 2.58
CA ALA A 85 9.84 -4.27 3.83
C ALA A 85 8.32 -4.36 4.08
N SER A 86 7.56 -3.30 3.80
CA SER A 86 6.09 -3.30 3.95
C SER A 86 5.38 -4.30 3.03
N LEU A 87 6.01 -4.63 1.89
CA LEU A 87 5.55 -5.65 0.95
C LEU A 87 6.11 -7.04 1.26
N GLY A 88 6.90 -7.17 2.33
CA GLY A 88 7.59 -8.40 2.72
C GLY A 88 8.66 -8.83 1.73
N LEU A 89 9.31 -7.86 1.07
CA LEU A 89 10.39 -8.07 0.11
C LEU A 89 11.76 -7.86 0.77
N GLU A 90 12.75 -8.57 0.25
CA GLU A 90 14.17 -8.34 0.58
C GLU A 90 14.69 -7.12 -0.19
N ASP A 91 15.75 -6.49 0.32
CA ASP A 91 16.32 -5.27 -0.26
C ASP A 91 16.88 -5.47 -1.68
N ASN A 92 17.25 -6.70 -2.04
CA ASN A 92 17.76 -7.09 -3.36
C ASN A 92 16.68 -7.12 -4.46
N VAL A 93 15.40 -6.92 -4.12
CA VAL A 93 14.31 -6.96 -5.10
C VAL A 93 14.16 -5.60 -5.75
N ASP A 94 14.61 -5.46 -6.99
CA ASP A 94 14.57 -4.17 -7.71
C ASP A 94 13.29 -3.96 -8.52
N ARG A 95 12.55 -5.03 -8.81
CA ARG A 95 11.31 -5.00 -9.59
C ARG A 95 10.30 -5.98 -9.02
N MET A 96 9.03 -5.57 -8.98
CA MET A 96 7.93 -6.43 -8.54
C MET A 96 6.66 -6.01 -9.26
N THR A 97 6.11 -6.90 -10.08
CA THR A 97 4.81 -6.65 -10.70
C THR A 97 3.67 -6.85 -9.71
N TYR A 98 2.54 -6.20 -9.96
CA TYR A 98 1.35 -6.35 -9.13
C TYR A 98 0.87 -7.82 -9.07
N LYS A 99 0.91 -8.53 -10.21
CA LYS A 99 0.55 -9.96 -10.29
C LYS A 99 1.45 -10.84 -9.42
N GLU A 100 2.76 -10.60 -9.42
CA GLU A 100 3.73 -11.36 -8.60
C GLU A 100 3.49 -11.13 -7.10
N LEU A 101 3.22 -9.88 -6.72
CA LEU A 101 2.85 -9.53 -5.35
C LEU A 101 1.59 -10.28 -4.89
N GLN A 102 0.58 -10.39 -5.76
CA GLN A 102 -0.64 -11.14 -5.47
C GLN A 102 -0.37 -12.64 -5.28
N ALA A 103 0.36 -13.25 -6.21
CA ALA A 103 0.74 -14.67 -6.11
C ALA A 103 1.53 -14.99 -4.83
N ARG A 104 2.43 -14.09 -4.42
CA ARG A 104 3.20 -14.21 -3.17
C ARG A 104 2.28 -14.16 -1.95
N ARG A 105 1.32 -13.23 -1.91
CA ARG A 105 0.35 -13.14 -0.82
C ARG A 105 -0.53 -14.39 -0.72
N ASP A 106 -0.98 -14.92 -1.85
CA ASP A 106 -1.79 -16.15 -1.88
C ASP A 106 -0.99 -17.35 -1.33
N LEU A 107 0.30 -17.44 -1.68
CA LEU A 107 1.20 -18.45 -1.13
C LEU A 107 1.40 -18.30 0.38
N ILE A 108 1.62 -17.08 0.87
CA ILE A 108 1.76 -16.79 2.31
C ILE A 108 0.47 -17.17 3.04
N GLN A 109 -0.69 -16.76 2.53
CA GLN A 109 -1.98 -17.10 3.13
C GLN A 109 -2.22 -18.61 3.15
N LYS A 110 -1.85 -19.32 2.07
CA LYS A 110 -1.93 -20.79 2.05
C LYS A 110 -1.08 -21.40 3.16
N ARG A 111 0.19 -21.01 3.25
CA ARG A 111 1.12 -21.50 4.29
C ARG A 111 0.64 -21.19 5.71
N MET A 112 0.09 -20.00 5.95
CA MET A 112 -0.43 -19.60 7.25
C MET A 112 -1.66 -20.43 7.65
N ARG A 113 -2.58 -20.71 6.71
CA ARG A 113 -3.71 -21.61 6.97
C ARG A 113 -3.25 -23.03 7.28
N ASP A 114 -2.28 -23.53 6.52
CA ASP A 114 -1.73 -24.88 6.73
C ASP A 114 -1.01 -24.98 8.09
N HIS A 115 -0.38 -23.90 8.57
CA HIS A 115 0.30 -23.86 9.87
C HIS A 115 -0.65 -23.78 11.08
N VAL A 116 -1.81 -23.15 10.93
CA VAL A 116 -2.82 -22.99 12.01
C VAL A 116 -3.78 -24.20 12.08
N GLY A 117 -3.75 -25.09 11.08
CA GLY A 117 -4.54 -26.32 11.02
C GLY A 117 -3.95 -27.53 11.77
N HIS A 118 -2.86 -27.35 12.52
CA HIS A 118 -2.27 -28.32 13.46
C HIS A 118 -2.39 -27.80 14.89
#